data_AF-S2JPB5-F1
#
_entry.id   AF-S2JPB5-F1
#
_cell.length_a   1.000
_cell.length_b   1.000
_cell.length_c   1.000
_cell.angle_alpha   90.00
_cell.angle_beta   90.00
_cell.angle_gamma   90.00
#
_symmetry.space_group_name_H-M   'P 1'
#
loop_
_entity.id
_entity.type
_entity.pdbx_description
1 polymer ?
#
loop_
_entity_poly.entity_id
_entity_poly.type
_entity_poly.pdbx_seq_one_letter_code
_entity_poly.pdbx_strand_id
1 'polypeptide(L)'
;MITYGTSTLGKPIVTSEGDENTNPIRITFLILTFILASINLVLVTSYFFKSTKMIQFRFLMKQNSKNAVFILAAYTLHTAIHTFHYIDNIYRPVSYFEPKYLYQKYILSTMEVTFYFNFPLTICGVLFMKNLFKKGFIDYTYLIAYICSSLMTLMHYRIESPSMYSPSVNFSIAGEGVSIMLLICVAFLIRQKPEKKYHKLFIVSFFTILVCALISKNLGVWWMLAYLVLFTVVIVKLTEGYMYETYERLPSTEA
;
A
#
# COMPACT_ATOMS: atom_id res chain seq x y z
N MET A 1 25.57 14.89 -13.14
CA MET A 1 25.99 15.28 -11.77
C MET A 1 24.75 15.68 -11.00
N ILE A 2 24.55 15.16 -9.78
CA ILE A 2 23.36 15.46 -8.98
C ILE A 2 23.41 16.91 -8.49
N THR A 3 22.34 17.66 -8.69
CA THR A 3 22.18 19.04 -8.20
C THR A 3 21.07 19.12 -7.16
N TYR A 4 21.21 20.08 -6.25
CA TYR A 4 20.30 20.26 -5.12
C TYR A 4 19.73 21.67 -5.08
N GLY A 5 18.51 21.79 -4.60
CA GLY A 5 17.80 23.04 -4.40
C GLY A 5 16.98 23.04 -3.12
N THR A 6 16.05 23.99 -3.03
CA THR A 6 15.14 24.14 -1.90
C THR A 6 13.70 24.21 -2.40
N SER A 7 12.80 23.43 -1.81
CA SER A 7 11.36 23.45 -2.10
C SER A 7 10.72 24.77 -1.65
N THR A 8 9.49 25.06 -2.09
CA THR A 8 8.78 26.27 -1.63
C THR A 8 8.49 26.24 -0.12
N LEU A 9 8.50 25.05 0.47
CA LEU A 9 8.35 24.82 1.91
C LEU A 9 9.68 24.84 2.68
N GLY A 10 10.78 25.26 2.04
CA GLY A 10 12.09 25.38 2.67
C GLY A 10 12.80 24.04 2.90
N LYS A 11 12.39 22.96 2.24
CA LYS A 11 13.02 21.63 2.39
C LYS A 11 14.11 21.43 1.34
N PRO A 12 15.27 20.85 1.70
CA PRO A 12 16.32 20.58 0.74
C PRO A 12 15.92 19.40 -0.16
N ILE A 13 15.95 19.62 -1.48
CA ILE A 13 15.47 18.67 -2.49
C ILE A 13 16.51 18.44 -3.58
N VAL A 14 16.34 17.37 -4.35
CA VAL A 14 17.08 17.12 -5.59
C VAL A 14 16.42 17.89 -6.74
N THR A 15 17.22 18.57 -7.56
CA THR A 15 16.77 19.35 -8.72
C THR A 15 17.20 18.76 -10.06
N SER A 16 18.21 17.89 -10.06
CA SER A 16 18.56 17.04 -11.21
C SER A 16 19.43 15.88 -10.73
N GLU A 17 19.29 14.72 -11.37
CA GLU A 17 20.17 13.56 -11.12
C GLU A 17 21.25 13.41 -12.19
N GLY A 18 21.11 14.12 -13.32
CA GLY A 18 22.07 14.15 -14.43
C GLY A 18 22.13 12.91 -15.33
N ASP A 19 21.49 11.79 -14.96
CA ASP A 19 21.44 10.55 -15.75
C ASP A 19 20.03 9.94 -15.70
N GLU A 20 19.03 10.81 -15.90
CA GLU A 20 17.62 10.58 -15.57
C GLU A 20 16.92 9.49 -16.42
N ASN A 21 17.51 9.08 -17.57
CA ASN A 21 16.84 8.16 -18.51
C ASN A 21 17.66 6.91 -18.88
N THR A 22 18.85 6.74 -18.32
CA THR A 22 19.87 5.79 -18.81
C THR A 22 20.42 4.88 -17.72
N ASN A 23 20.00 5.07 -16.47
CA ASN A 23 20.44 4.23 -15.36
C ASN A 23 19.85 2.80 -15.44
N PRO A 24 20.67 1.74 -15.63
CA PRO A 24 20.17 0.37 -15.73
C PRO A 24 19.39 -0.10 -14.51
N ILE A 25 19.77 0.36 -13.31
CA ILE A 25 19.10 0.00 -12.04
C ILE A 25 17.65 0.51 -12.04
N ARG A 26 17.42 1.73 -12.57
CA ARG A 26 16.09 2.31 -12.71
C ARG A 26 15.22 1.43 -13.59
N ILE A 27 15.74 1.04 -14.76
CA ILE A 27 15.04 0.18 -15.71
C ILE A 27 14.70 -1.17 -15.05
N THR A 28 15.65 -1.76 -14.31
CA THR A 28 15.40 -2.99 -13.55
C THR A 28 14.26 -2.83 -12.55
N PHE A 29 14.26 -1.77 -11.73
CA PHE A 29 13.18 -1.56 -10.75
C PHE A 29 11.82 -1.27 -11.39
N LEU A 30 11.77 -0.58 -12.53
CA LEU A 30 10.54 -0.39 -13.30
C LEU A 30 9.98 -1.74 -13.78
N ILE A 31 10.83 -2.59 -14.36
CA ILE A 31 10.45 -3.94 -14.83
C ILE A 31 9.98 -4.79 -13.65
N LEU A 32 10.73 -4.83 -12.55
CA LEU A 32 10.36 -5.62 -11.37
C LEU A 32 9.04 -5.15 -10.75
N THR A 33 8.80 -3.84 -10.70
CA THR A 33 7.54 -3.26 -10.23
C THR A 33 6.36 -3.70 -11.11
N PHE A 34 6.53 -3.68 -12.44
CA PHE A 34 5.51 -4.13 -13.37
C PHE A 34 5.22 -5.65 -13.25
N ILE A 35 6.27 -6.46 -13.10
CA ILE A 35 6.15 -7.91 -12.88
C ILE A 35 5.40 -8.18 -11.57
N LEU A 36 5.77 -7.49 -10.49
CA LEU A 36 5.13 -7.63 -9.19
C LEU A 36 3.63 -7.31 -9.26
N ALA A 37 3.27 -6.21 -9.93
CA ALA A 37 1.87 -5.82 -10.14
C ALA A 37 1.10 -6.87 -10.97
N SER A 38 1.72 -7.39 -12.02
CA SER A 38 1.14 -8.43 -12.88
C SER A 38 0.88 -9.72 -12.09
N ILE A 39 1.86 -10.17 -11.30
CA ILE A 39 1.72 -11.34 -10.42
C ILE A 39 0.61 -11.12 -9.39
N ASN A 40 0.55 -9.95 -8.77
CA ASN A 40 -0.52 -9.58 -7.83
C ASN A 40 -1.90 -9.74 -8.47
N LEU A 41 -2.13 -9.11 -9.63
CA LEU A 41 -3.40 -9.17 -10.33
C LEU A 41 -3.76 -10.60 -10.73
N VAL A 42 -2.81 -11.39 -11.23
CA VAL A 42 -3.02 -12.81 -11.57
C VAL A 42 -3.44 -13.62 -10.33
N LEU A 43 -2.73 -13.46 -9.20
CA LEU A 43 -3.03 -14.20 -7.97
C LEU A 43 -4.40 -13.84 -7.41
N VAL A 44 -4.71 -12.55 -7.29
CA VAL A 44 -5.99 -12.09 -6.75
C VAL A 44 -7.15 -12.48 -7.66
N THR A 45 -6.98 -12.38 -8.97
CA THR A 45 -7.97 -12.85 -9.95
C THR A 45 -8.17 -14.36 -9.86
N SER A 46 -7.10 -15.14 -9.67
CA SER A 46 -7.19 -16.59 -9.45
C SER A 46 -7.97 -16.91 -8.16
N TYR A 47 -7.75 -16.16 -7.08
CA TYR A 47 -8.51 -16.33 -5.84
C TYR A 47 -10.00 -16.00 -6.01
N PHE A 48 -10.31 -14.95 -6.76
CA PHE A 48 -11.68 -14.61 -7.12
C PHE A 48 -12.36 -15.75 -7.91
N PHE A 49 -11.74 -16.25 -8.98
CA PHE A 49 -12.32 -17.32 -9.80
C PHE A 49 -12.44 -18.66 -9.06
N LYS A 50 -11.55 -18.95 -8.11
CA LYS A 50 -11.60 -20.15 -7.26
C LYS A 50 -12.49 -19.98 -6.03
N SER A 51 -13.05 -18.79 -5.81
CA SER A 51 -13.88 -18.51 -4.63
C SER A 51 -15.20 -19.26 -4.71
N THR A 52 -15.49 -20.06 -3.68
CA THR A 52 -16.82 -20.60 -3.43
C THR A 52 -17.61 -19.74 -2.42
N LYS A 53 -17.05 -18.61 -1.98
CA LYS A 53 -17.62 -17.76 -0.95
C LYS A 53 -18.50 -16.67 -1.57
N MET A 54 -19.74 -16.58 -1.10
CA MET A 54 -20.64 -15.47 -1.43
C MET A 54 -20.42 -14.32 -0.45
N ILE A 55 -20.10 -13.13 -0.98
CA ILE A 55 -19.88 -11.92 -0.19
C ILE A 55 -21.19 -11.15 -0.04
N GLN A 56 -21.58 -10.87 1.20
CA GLN A 56 -22.76 -10.07 1.53
C GLN A 56 -22.36 -8.67 1.96
N PHE A 57 -23.01 -7.64 1.44
CA PHE A 57 -22.88 -6.27 1.96
C PHE A 57 -23.90 -6.01 3.08
N ARG A 58 -23.57 -5.13 4.03
CA ARG A 58 -24.36 -4.83 5.25
C ARG A 58 -25.74 -4.26 4.93
N PHE A 59 -25.82 -3.37 3.96
CA PHE A 59 -27.06 -2.66 3.59
C PHE A 59 -27.85 -3.37 2.47
N LEU A 60 -27.22 -4.32 1.76
CA LEU A 60 -27.87 -5.11 0.71
C LEU A 60 -28.16 -6.52 1.25
N MET A 61 -29.44 -6.76 1.57
CA MET A 61 -29.90 -8.02 2.18
C MET A 61 -29.70 -9.26 1.28
N LYS A 62 -29.53 -9.10 -0.04
CA LYS A 62 -29.27 -10.21 -0.96
C LYS A 62 -27.77 -10.48 -1.12
N GLN A 63 -27.37 -11.72 -0.85
CA GLN A 63 -26.08 -12.25 -1.28
C GLN A 63 -26.01 -12.20 -2.81
N ASN A 64 -24.96 -11.58 -3.34
CA ASN A 64 -24.83 -11.39 -4.78
C ASN A 64 -23.36 -11.55 -5.20
N SER A 65 -23.11 -12.38 -6.21
CA SER A 65 -21.80 -12.53 -6.86
C SER A 65 -21.25 -11.19 -7.38
N LYS A 66 -22.13 -10.25 -7.73
CA LYS A 66 -21.77 -8.88 -8.13
C LYS A 66 -21.00 -8.10 -7.06
N ASN A 67 -21.18 -8.41 -5.77
CA ASN A 67 -20.43 -7.74 -4.70
C ASN A 67 -18.94 -8.11 -4.74
N ALA A 68 -18.63 -9.38 -5.04
CA ALA A 68 -17.25 -9.85 -5.18
C ALA A 68 -16.56 -9.24 -6.40
N VAL A 69 -17.30 -9.08 -7.51
CA VAL A 69 -16.82 -8.36 -8.71
C VAL A 69 -16.51 -6.90 -8.39
N PHE A 70 -17.37 -6.23 -7.61
CA PHE A 70 -17.16 -4.83 -7.24
C PHE A 70 -15.91 -4.64 -6.36
N ILE A 71 -15.67 -5.55 -5.41
CA ILE A 71 -14.44 -5.54 -4.59
C ILE A 71 -13.21 -5.78 -5.46
N LEU A 72 -13.27 -6.77 -6.37
CA LEU A 72 -12.19 -7.03 -7.30
C LEU A 72 -11.90 -5.81 -8.18
N ALA A 73 -12.93 -5.15 -8.71
CA ALA A 73 -12.77 -3.95 -9.52
C ALA A 73 -12.12 -2.80 -8.73
N ALA A 74 -12.56 -2.56 -7.49
CA ALA A 74 -11.95 -1.54 -6.62
C ALA A 74 -10.49 -1.87 -6.30
N TYR A 75 -10.17 -3.13 -6.02
CA TYR A 75 -8.81 -3.58 -5.77
C TYR A 75 -7.91 -3.44 -7.01
N THR A 76 -8.41 -3.84 -8.18
CA THR A 76 -7.67 -3.73 -9.45
C THR A 76 -7.43 -2.26 -9.81
N LEU A 77 -8.43 -1.39 -9.64
CA LEU A 77 -8.28 0.04 -9.85
C LEU A 77 -7.21 0.63 -8.93
N HIS A 78 -7.28 0.33 -7.62
CA HIS A 78 -6.26 0.79 -6.68
C HIS A 78 -4.88 0.24 -7.02
N THR A 79 -4.76 -1.06 -7.32
CA THR A 79 -3.50 -1.69 -7.72
C THR A 79 -2.91 -1.03 -8.96
N ALA A 80 -3.73 -0.67 -9.95
CA ALA A 80 -3.28 0.01 -11.16
C ALA A 80 -2.74 1.41 -10.85
N ILE A 81 -3.46 2.21 -10.04
CA ILE A 81 -3.03 3.56 -9.65
C ILE A 81 -1.78 3.50 -8.77
N HIS A 82 -1.75 2.61 -7.80
CA HIS A 82 -0.60 2.36 -6.94
C HIS A 82 0.63 1.97 -7.76
N THR A 83 0.50 1.00 -8.66
CA THR A 83 1.60 0.59 -9.54
C THR A 83 2.07 1.75 -10.41
N PHE A 84 1.14 2.53 -10.96
CA PHE A 84 1.47 3.71 -11.75
C PHE A 84 2.25 4.74 -10.92
N HIS A 85 1.82 5.02 -9.69
CA HIS A 85 2.54 5.94 -8.81
C HIS A 85 3.97 5.49 -8.53
N TYR A 86 4.18 4.23 -8.18
CA TYR A 86 5.51 3.71 -7.88
C TYR A 86 6.41 3.67 -9.12
N ILE A 87 5.88 3.28 -10.28
CA ILE A 87 6.60 3.35 -11.56
C ILE A 87 6.97 4.79 -11.88
N ASP A 88 6.04 5.72 -11.73
CA ASP A 88 6.27 7.12 -12.08
C ASP A 88 7.26 7.81 -11.14
N ASN A 89 7.22 7.48 -9.84
CA ASN A 89 8.18 7.94 -8.85
C ASN A 89 9.59 7.40 -9.12
N ILE A 90 9.73 6.12 -9.48
CA ILE A 90 11.03 5.54 -9.90
C ILE A 90 11.53 6.17 -11.20
N TYR A 91 10.63 6.45 -12.15
CA TYR A 91 11.00 7.00 -13.46
C TYR A 91 11.42 8.46 -13.39
N ARG A 92 10.73 9.29 -12.59
CA ARG A 92 10.92 10.76 -12.54
C ARG A 92 11.04 11.30 -11.11
N PRO A 93 11.98 10.80 -10.28
CA PRO A 93 12.08 11.17 -8.87
C PRO A 93 12.22 12.68 -8.64
N VAL A 94 12.93 13.42 -9.50
CA VAL A 94 13.02 14.90 -9.39
C VAL A 94 11.64 15.57 -9.41
N SER A 95 10.70 15.06 -10.21
CA SER A 95 9.32 15.59 -10.27
C SER A 95 8.53 15.35 -8.98
N TYR A 96 9.00 14.45 -8.11
CA TYR A 96 8.42 14.13 -6.81
C TYR A 96 8.99 14.98 -5.67
N PHE A 97 9.89 15.93 -5.99
CA PHE A 97 10.58 16.79 -5.01
C PHE A 97 11.36 15.98 -3.99
N GLU A 98 12.11 14.98 -4.44
CA GLU A 98 12.76 14.02 -3.55
C GLU A 98 13.74 14.70 -2.57
N PRO A 99 13.73 14.31 -1.28
CA PRO A 99 14.59 14.91 -0.28
C PRO A 99 16.07 14.68 -0.57
N LYS A 100 16.87 15.74 -0.41
CA LYS A 100 18.33 15.71 -0.57
C LYS A 100 19.00 14.58 0.22
N TYR A 101 18.52 14.26 1.43
CA TYR A 101 19.16 13.27 2.30
C TYR A 101 19.13 11.84 1.76
N LEU A 102 18.19 11.50 0.86
CA LEU A 102 18.15 10.19 0.19
C LEU A 102 19.33 10.01 -0.78
N TYR A 103 19.91 11.12 -1.27
CA TYR A 103 20.96 11.11 -2.28
C TYR A 103 22.36 11.40 -1.73
N GLN A 104 22.46 11.96 -0.52
CA GLN A 104 23.75 12.39 0.04
C GLN A 104 24.60 11.29 0.66
N LYS A 105 24.03 10.11 0.98
CA LYS A 105 24.73 9.10 1.81
C LYS A 105 24.80 7.69 1.21
N TYR A 106 24.42 7.49 -0.06
CA TYR A 106 24.55 6.22 -0.80
C TYR A 106 23.95 4.94 -0.17
N ILE A 107 23.21 5.01 0.96
CA ILE A 107 22.66 3.78 1.57
C ILE A 107 21.43 3.27 0.80
N LEU A 108 20.52 4.16 0.39
CA LEU A 108 19.32 3.85 -0.41
C LEU A 108 18.92 5.10 -1.20
N SER A 109 18.66 5.00 -2.50
CA SER A 109 18.03 6.08 -3.30
C SER A 109 16.50 5.94 -3.26
N THR A 110 15.80 6.93 -3.82
CA THR A 110 14.35 6.86 -4.00
C THR A 110 13.93 5.58 -4.72
N MET A 111 14.70 5.08 -5.69
CA MET A 111 14.36 3.86 -6.43
C MET A 111 14.30 2.62 -5.52
N GLU A 112 15.30 2.43 -4.66
CA GLU A 112 15.33 1.31 -3.71
C GLU A 112 14.24 1.48 -2.66
N VAL A 113 14.06 2.68 -2.10
CA VAL A 113 13.01 2.96 -1.12
C VAL A 113 11.65 2.63 -1.72
N THR A 114 11.30 3.24 -2.85
CA THR A 114 10.02 3.03 -3.53
C THR A 114 9.80 1.55 -3.86
N PHE A 115 10.82 0.83 -4.33
CA PHE A 115 10.70 -0.62 -4.55
C PHE A 115 10.48 -1.43 -3.27
N TYR A 116 11.30 -1.19 -2.22
CA TYR A 116 11.21 -1.90 -0.94
C TYR A 116 9.91 -1.61 -0.19
N PHE A 117 9.28 -0.46 -0.41
CA PHE A 117 7.96 -0.15 0.13
C PHE A 117 6.82 -0.81 -0.67
N ASN A 118 6.95 -0.87 -2.01
CA ASN A 118 5.96 -1.50 -2.88
C ASN A 118 5.77 -3.00 -2.57
N PHE A 119 6.89 -3.71 -2.46
CA PHE A 119 6.90 -5.17 -2.32
C PHE A 119 6.03 -5.70 -1.15
N PRO A 120 6.27 -5.27 0.11
CA PRO A 120 5.45 -5.72 1.24
C PRO A 120 4.00 -5.23 1.18
N LEU A 121 3.76 -4.03 0.66
CA LEU A 121 2.38 -3.53 0.49
C LEU A 121 1.63 -4.42 -0.50
N THR A 122 2.25 -4.78 -1.62
CA THR A 122 1.64 -5.67 -2.62
C THR A 122 1.31 -7.04 -1.99
N ILE A 123 2.19 -7.58 -1.16
CA ILE A 123 1.91 -8.82 -0.41
C ILE A 123 0.72 -8.67 0.53
N CYS A 124 0.64 -7.57 1.28
CA CYS A 124 -0.50 -7.29 2.16
C CYS A 124 -1.82 -7.23 1.38
N GLY A 125 -1.84 -6.56 0.22
CA GLY A 125 -2.99 -6.52 -0.67
C GLY A 125 -3.42 -7.92 -1.13
N VAL A 126 -2.47 -8.74 -1.59
CA VAL A 126 -2.72 -10.13 -2.02
C VAL A 126 -3.29 -10.98 -0.88
N LEU A 127 -2.74 -10.87 0.34
CA LEU A 127 -3.18 -11.65 1.50
C LEU A 127 -4.54 -11.21 2.02
N PHE A 128 -4.81 -9.91 2.03
CA PHE A 128 -6.15 -9.36 2.28
C PHE A 128 -7.18 -9.98 1.33
N MET A 129 -6.90 -9.95 0.02
CA MET A 129 -7.81 -10.51 -1.00
C MET A 129 -7.91 -12.04 -0.94
N LYS A 130 -6.81 -12.74 -0.62
CA LYS A 130 -6.78 -14.20 -0.39
C LYS A 130 -7.75 -14.58 0.73
N ASN A 131 -7.65 -13.93 1.89
CA ASN A 131 -8.51 -14.22 3.03
C ASN A 131 -9.98 -13.90 2.71
N LEU A 132 -10.22 -12.79 2.02
CA LEU A 132 -11.57 -12.43 1.63
C LEU A 132 -12.21 -13.45 0.69
N PHE A 133 -11.53 -13.83 -0.40
CA PHE A 133 -12.10 -14.73 -1.40
C PHE A 133 -12.05 -16.21 -1.01
N LYS A 134 -11.01 -16.66 -0.30
CA LYS A 134 -10.93 -18.08 0.12
C LYS A 134 -11.67 -18.34 1.44
N LYS A 135 -11.47 -17.47 2.44
CA LYS A 135 -11.99 -17.69 3.80
C LYS A 135 -13.33 -16.98 4.04
N GLY A 136 -13.66 -15.96 3.26
CA GLY A 136 -14.95 -15.25 3.33
C GLY A 136 -15.03 -14.19 4.43
N PHE A 137 -13.88 -13.77 4.98
CA PHE A 137 -13.79 -12.72 6.00
C PHE A 137 -12.65 -11.76 5.69
N ILE A 138 -12.72 -10.55 6.25
CA ILE A 138 -11.64 -9.56 6.15
C ILE A 138 -10.65 -9.80 7.28
N ASP A 139 -9.41 -10.08 6.92
CA ASP A 139 -8.30 -9.97 7.87
C ASP A 139 -7.84 -8.51 7.92
N TYR A 140 -8.21 -7.85 9.01
CA TYR A 140 -7.94 -6.43 9.21
C TYR A 140 -6.45 -6.11 9.33
N THR A 141 -5.61 -7.08 9.67
CA THR A 141 -4.16 -6.85 9.80
C THR A 141 -3.57 -6.46 8.45
N TYR A 142 -3.84 -7.27 7.42
CA TYR A 142 -3.36 -7.01 6.07
C TYR A 142 -4.04 -5.80 5.45
N LEU A 143 -5.34 -5.60 5.69
CA LEU A 143 -6.05 -4.43 5.19
C LEU A 143 -5.49 -3.14 5.80
N ILE A 144 -5.26 -3.08 7.12
CA ILE A 144 -4.69 -1.89 7.78
C ILE A 144 -3.28 -1.61 7.26
N ALA A 145 -2.42 -2.63 7.17
CA ALA A 145 -1.08 -2.49 6.64
C ALA A 145 -1.10 -1.92 5.22
N TYR A 146 -1.97 -2.47 4.37
CA TYR A 146 -2.17 -2.01 3.00
C TYR A 146 -2.61 -0.54 2.95
N ILE A 147 -3.61 -0.16 3.76
CA ILE A 147 -4.13 1.21 3.82
C ILE A 147 -3.07 2.21 4.29
N CYS A 148 -2.40 1.90 5.40
CA CYS A 148 -1.43 2.81 5.99
C CYS A 148 -0.30 3.09 5.00
N SER A 149 0.18 2.06 4.33
CA SER A 149 1.22 2.20 3.31
C SER A 149 0.74 3.01 2.09
N SER A 150 -0.48 2.78 1.57
CA SER A 150 -0.99 3.56 0.43
C SER A 150 -1.23 5.03 0.78
N LEU A 151 -1.56 5.35 2.04
CA LEU A 151 -1.71 6.74 2.50
C LEU A 151 -0.37 7.46 2.70
N MET A 152 0.75 6.73 2.83
CA MET A 152 2.07 7.35 2.98
C MET A 152 2.50 8.14 1.75
N THR A 153 1.93 7.88 0.59
CA THR A 153 2.27 8.62 -0.64
C THR A 153 1.87 10.10 -0.52
N LEU A 154 0.87 10.43 0.31
CA LEU A 154 0.53 11.81 0.64
C LEU A 154 1.67 12.56 1.37
N MET A 155 2.71 11.87 1.85
CA MET A 155 3.89 12.52 2.45
C MET A 155 4.65 13.39 1.45
N HIS A 156 4.52 13.17 0.14
CA HIS A 156 5.07 14.07 -0.88
C HIS A 156 4.59 15.52 -0.66
N TYR A 157 3.32 15.71 -0.28
CA TYR A 157 2.75 17.04 -0.01
C TYR A 157 3.29 17.73 1.26
N ARG A 158 4.18 17.05 2.01
CA ARG A 158 4.91 17.66 3.12
C ARG A 158 6.25 18.23 2.70
N ILE A 159 6.79 17.78 1.57
CA ILE A 159 8.05 18.28 1.02
C ILE A 159 7.75 19.50 0.15
N GLU A 160 6.66 19.45 -0.61
CA GLU A 160 6.24 20.51 -1.51
C GLU A 160 4.70 20.64 -1.54
N SER A 161 4.17 21.84 -1.85
CA SER A 161 2.74 22.08 -2.01
C SER A 161 2.18 21.34 -3.24
N PRO A 162 0.94 20.78 -3.18
CA PRO A 162 0.25 20.20 -4.34
C PRO A 162 0.25 21.11 -5.59
N SER A 163 0.21 22.43 -5.39
CA SER A 163 0.20 23.42 -6.48
C SER A 163 1.49 23.45 -7.33
N MET A 164 2.59 22.89 -6.82
CA MET A 164 3.89 22.87 -7.50
C MET A 164 4.13 21.56 -8.26
N TYR A 165 3.36 20.51 -7.96
CA TYR A 165 3.42 19.26 -8.70
C TYR A 165 2.69 19.38 -10.03
N SER A 166 3.20 18.70 -11.06
CA SER A 166 2.47 18.59 -12.32
C SER A 166 1.14 17.83 -12.13
N PRO A 167 0.15 18.03 -13.02
CA PRO A 167 -1.12 17.30 -12.92
C PRO A 167 -0.96 15.77 -12.89
N SER A 168 0.01 15.22 -13.62
CA SER A 168 0.25 13.77 -13.64
C SER A 168 0.82 13.24 -12.33
N VAL A 169 1.75 13.98 -11.71
CA VAL A 169 2.32 13.60 -10.41
C VAL A 169 1.27 13.74 -9.31
N ASN A 170 0.50 14.82 -9.32
CA ASN A 170 -0.65 14.98 -8.42
C ASN A 170 -1.68 13.86 -8.57
N PHE A 171 -2.00 13.47 -9.81
CA PHE A 171 -2.90 12.35 -10.06
C PHE A 171 -2.35 11.04 -9.46
N SER A 172 -1.05 10.79 -9.57
CA SER A 172 -0.46 9.59 -8.96
C SER A 172 -0.55 9.61 -7.43
N ILE A 173 -0.14 10.71 -6.79
CA ILE A 173 -0.07 10.84 -5.33
C ILE A 173 -1.47 10.87 -4.72
N ALA A 174 -2.32 11.78 -5.18
CA ALA A 174 -3.69 11.91 -4.66
C ALA A 174 -4.57 10.74 -5.12
N GLY A 175 -4.38 10.24 -6.35
CA GLY A 175 -5.14 9.11 -6.88
C GLY A 175 -4.89 7.83 -6.09
N GLU A 176 -3.68 7.60 -5.60
CA GLU A 176 -3.41 6.47 -4.71
C GLU A 176 -4.21 6.58 -3.41
N GLY A 177 -4.20 7.76 -2.78
CA GLY A 177 -5.00 8.05 -1.58
C GLY A 177 -6.51 7.90 -1.82
N VAL A 178 -7.02 8.41 -2.93
CA VAL A 178 -8.46 8.32 -3.27
C VAL A 178 -8.86 6.87 -3.59
N SER A 179 -8.06 6.15 -4.35
CA SER A 179 -8.36 4.77 -4.74
C SER A 179 -8.30 3.80 -3.57
N ILE A 180 -7.37 3.99 -2.61
CA ILE A 180 -7.39 3.19 -1.38
C ILE A 180 -8.62 3.53 -0.54
N MET A 181 -9.03 4.80 -0.43
CA MET A 181 -10.27 5.18 0.26
C MET A 181 -11.50 4.51 -0.35
N LEU A 182 -11.57 4.41 -1.67
CA LEU A 182 -12.63 3.66 -2.34
C LEU A 182 -12.61 2.19 -1.90
N LEU A 183 -11.46 1.51 -1.98
CA LEU A 183 -11.33 0.11 -1.56
C LEU A 183 -11.72 -0.10 -0.09
N ILE A 184 -11.36 0.83 0.79
CA ILE A 184 -11.77 0.85 2.21
C ILE A 184 -13.28 0.89 2.34
N CYS A 185 -13.93 1.85 1.69
CA CYS A 185 -15.38 1.98 1.69
C CYS A 185 -16.04 0.67 1.24
N VAL A 186 -15.56 0.07 0.15
CA VAL A 186 -16.10 -1.20 -0.35
C VAL A 186 -15.88 -2.34 0.65
N ALA A 187 -14.69 -2.47 1.22
CA ALA A 187 -14.38 -3.48 2.22
C ALA A 187 -15.26 -3.33 3.48
N PHE A 188 -15.53 -2.11 3.91
CA PHE A 188 -16.40 -1.83 5.05
C PHE A 188 -17.87 -2.19 4.84
N LEU A 189 -18.34 -2.07 3.60
CA LEU A 189 -19.68 -2.49 3.24
C LEU A 189 -19.85 -4.00 3.41
N ILE A 190 -18.77 -4.79 3.47
CA ILE A 190 -18.84 -6.24 3.70
C ILE A 190 -19.38 -6.54 5.10
N ARG A 191 -20.43 -7.35 5.13
CA ARG A 191 -20.98 -7.93 6.35
C ARG A 191 -20.01 -9.00 6.85
N GLN A 192 -19.34 -8.70 7.95
CA GLN A 192 -18.51 -9.67 8.66
C GLN A 192 -19.38 -10.48 9.64
N LYS A 193 -19.00 -11.73 9.90
CA LYS A 193 -19.57 -12.49 11.03
C LYS A 193 -19.30 -11.70 12.33
N PRO A 194 -20.18 -11.80 13.34
CA PRO A 194 -20.13 -10.96 14.53
C PRO A 194 -19.03 -11.42 15.50
N GLU A 195 -17.76 -11.22 15.14
CA GLU A 195 -16.67 -11.19 16.13
C GLU A 195 -16.35 -9.72 16.46
N LYS A 196 -17.04 -9.24 17.49
CA LYS A 196 -17.22 -7.83 17.88
C LYS A 196 -15.98 -7.09 18.38
N LYS A 197 -14.75 -7.59 18.24
CA LYS A 197 -13.56 -6.93 18.84
C LYS A 197 -12.78 -6.05 17.85
N TYR A 198 -12.60 -6.49 16.61
CA TYR A 198 -11.72 -5.81 15.64
C TYR A 198 -12.40 -4.69 14.84
N HIS A 199 -13.73 -4.72 14.70
CA HIS A 199 -14.44 -3.69 13.93
C HIS A 199 -14.43 -2.32 14.63
N LYS A 200 -14.57 -2.28 15.95
CA LYS A 200 -14.47 -1.03 16.74
C LYS A 200 -13.05 -0.51 16.78
N LEU A 201 -12.07 -1.39 16.99
CA LEU A 201 -10.65 -1.04 16.96
C LEU A 201 -10.25 -0.50 15.58
N PHE A 202 -10.73 -1.10 14.49
CA PHE A 202 -10.50 -0.60 13.13
C PHE A 202 -11.04 0.82 12.95
N ILE A 203 -12.30 1.09 13.33
CA ILE A 203 -12.89 2.42 13.19
C ILE A 203 -12.07 3.44 13.97
N VAL A 204 -11.73 3.14 15.23
CA VAL A 204 -10.94 4.02 16.08
C VAL A 204 -9.54 4.25 15.49
N SER A 205 -8.83 3.19 15.08
CA SER A 205 -7.49 3.29 14.51
C SER A 205 -7.47 4.00 13.16
N PHE A 206 -8.43 3.73 12.27
CA PHE A 206 -8.55 4.39 10.97
C PHE A 206 -8.79 5.90 11.12
N PHE A 207 -9.75 6.30 11.95
CA PHE A 207 -10.00 7.72 12.21
C PHE A 207 -8.84 8.39 12.95
N THR A 208 -8.16 7.68 13.86
CA THR A 208 -6.96 8.21 14.53
C THR A 208 -5.82 8.44 13.53
N ILE A 209 -5.56 7.48 12.62
CA ILE A 209 -4.53 7.59 11.58
C ILE A 209 -4.87 8.70 10.59
N LEU A 210 -6.14 8.81 10.17
CA LEU A 210 -6.62 9.88 9.29
C LEU A 210 -6.46 11.27 9.94
N VAL A 211 -6.83 11.39 11.22
CA VAL A 211 -6.66 12.63 12.01
C VAL A 211 -5.18 12.96 12.22
N CYS A 212 -4.33 11.98 12.51
CA CYS A 212 -2.88 12.17 12.61
C CYS A 212 -2.25 12.58 11.26
N ALA A 213 -2.76 12.07 10.14
CA ALA A 213 -2.33 12.45 8.80
C ALA A 213 -2.76 13.87 8.43
N LEU A 214 -3.97 14.29 8.83
CA LEU A 214 -4.52 15.63 8.58
C LEU A 214 -3.89 16.72 9.45
N ILE A 215 -3.51 16.40 10.70
CA ILE A 215 -3.02 17.40 11.67
C ILE A 215 -1.51 17.61 11.62
N SER A 216 -0.72 16.64 11.15
CA SER A 216 0.72 16.68 11.41
C SER A 216 1.57 17.45 10.40
N LYS A 217 1.89 18.71 10.70
CA LYS A 217 2.99 19.46 10.07
C LYS A 217 4.40 19.00 10.48
N ASN A 218 4.60 18.21 11.55
CA ASN A 218 5.94 17.89 12.10
C ASN A 218 6.41 16.40 12.26
N LEU A 219 5.64 15.35 11.95
CA LEU A 219 6.00 13.95 12.32
C LEU A 219 6.84 13.13 11.31
N GLY A 220 7.71 13.72 10.48
CA GLY A 220 8.44 12.99 9.42
C GLY A 220 9.16 11.70 9.90
N VAL A 221 9.95 11.78 10.96
CA VAL A 221 10.72 10.65 11.51
C VAL A 221 9.87 9.69 12.36
N TRP A 222 8.94 10.24 13.14
CA TRP A 222 8.05 9.46 14.00
C TRP A 222 7.06 8.59 13.21
N TRP A 223 6.69 9.01 12.00
CA TRP A 223 5.92 8.18 11.07
C TRP A 223 6.71 6.99 10.54
N MET A 224 7.98 7.17 10.19
CA MET A 224 8.86 6.05 9.81
C MET A 224 9.01 5.04 10.97
N LEU A 225 9.13 5.52 12.21
CA LEU A 225 9.22 4.66 13.40
C LEU A 225 7.90 3.94 13.69
N ALA A 226 6.76 4.66 13.66
CA ALA A 226 5.44 4.04 13.81
C ALA A 226 5.16 3.02 12.69
N TYR A 227 5.61 3.32 11.47
CA TYR A 227 5.55 2.41 10.33
C TYR A 227 6.42 1.17 10.55
N LEU A 228 7.67 1.33 10.97
CA LEU A 228 8.56 0.22 11.31
C LEU A 228 7.93 -0.68 12.38
N VAL A 229 7.36 -0.10 13.44
CA VAL A 229 6.67 -0.85 14.50
C VAL A 229 5.44 -1.59 13.94
N LEU A 230 4.58 -0.92 13.17
CA LEU A 230 3.40 -1.54 12.55
C LEU A 230 3.81 -2.66 11.59
N PHE A 231 4.86 -2.43 10.80
CA PHE A 231 5.41 -3.38 9.85
C PHE A 231 6.06 -4.58 10.55
N THR A 232 6.77 -4.37 11.66
CA THR A 232 7.27 -5.45 12.52
C THR A 232 6.11 -6.27 13.09
N VAL A 233 5.03 -5.64 13.56
CA VAL A 233 3.84 -6.36 14.03
C VAL A 233 3.21 -7.20 12.91
N VAL A 234 3.14 -6.67 11.68
CA VAL A 234 2.63 -7.39 10.51
C VAL A 234 3.55 -8.55 10.13
N ILE A 235 4.87 -8.36 10.12
CA ILE A 235 5.84 -9.44 9.88
C ILE A 235 5.73 -10.51 10.97
N VAL A 236 5.68 -10.14 12.24
CA VAL A 236 5.52 -11.09 13.35
C VAL A 236 4.21 -11.87 13.19
N LYS A 237 3.10 -11.22 12.81
CA LYS A 237 1.82 -11.90 12.54
C LYS A 237 1.86 -12.80 11.31
N LEU A 238 2.57 -12.40 10.25
CA LEU A 238 2.83 -13.23 9.07
C LEU A 238 3.61 -14.48 9.46
N THR A 239 4.65 -14.33 10.28
CA THR A 239 5.48 -15.43 10.76
C THR A 239 4.71 -16.33 11.72
N GLU A 240 3.95 -15.78 12.66
CA GLU A 240 3.08 -16.56 13.57
C GLU A 240 2.01 -17.34 12.79
N GLY A 241 1.34 -16.71 11.83
CA GLY A 241 0.33 -17.37 10.99
C GLY A 241 0.92 -18.47 10.11
N TYR A 242 2.14 -18.27 9.58
CA TYR A 242 2.86 -19.30 8.84
C TYR A 242 3.28 -20.47 9.74
N MET A 243 3.75 -20.18 10.95
CA MET A 243 4.11 -21.20 11.94
C MET A 243 2.89 -22.03 12.36
N TYR A 244 1.75 -21.40 12.62
CA TYR A 244 0.51 -22.10 12.99
C TYR A 244 -0.08 -22.95 11.85
N GLU A 245 -0.17 -22.43 10.61
CA GLU A 245 -0.65 -23.21 9.46
C GLU A 245 0.29 -24.40 9.11
N THR A 246 1.56 -24.35 9.53
CA THR A 246 2.54 -25.44 9.33
C THR A 246 2.51 -26.46 10.48
N TYR A 247 2.28 -26.02 11.73
CA TYR A 247 2.15 -26.90 12.88
C TYR A 247 0.91 -27.80 12.80
N GLU A 248 -0.22 -27.31 12.29
CA GLU A 248 -1.43 -28.13 12.07
C GLU A 248 -1.28 -29.17 10.94
N ARG A 249 -0.22 -29.08 10.12
CA ARG A 249 0.05 -30.03 9.02
C ARG A 249 1.07 -31.11 9.37
N LEU A 250 1.73 -31.01 10.52
CA LEU A 250 2.58 -32.09 11.00
C LEU A 250 1.64 -33.20 11.52
N PRO A 251 1.80 -34.46 11.07
CA PRO A 251 1.02 -35.56 11.61
C PRO A 251 1.26 -35.60 13.12
N SER A 252 0.17 -35.60 13.90
CA SER A 252 0.25 -35.75 15.34
C SER A 252 1.03 -37.04 15.63
N THR A 253 2.17 -36.91 16.31
CA THR A 253 3.03 -38.02 16.73
C THR A 253 2.45 -38.81 17.90
N GLU A 254 1.16 -38.64 18.20
CA GLU A 254 0.44 -39.48 19.14
C GLU A 254 -0.13 -40.70 18.39
N ALA A 255 0.69 -41.74 18.35
CA ALA A 255 0.31 -43.13 18.12
C ALA A 255 0.10 -43.84 19.47
#